data_AF-A0A5C7B6P1-F1
#
_entry.id   AF-A0A5C7B6P1-F1
#
_cell.length_a   1.000
_cell.length_b   1.000
_cell.length_c   1.000
_cell.angle_alpha   90.00
_cell.angle_beta   90.00
_cell.angle_gamma   90.00
#
_symmetry.space_group_name_H-M   'P 1'
#
loop_
_entity.id
_entity.type
_entity.pdbx_description
1 polymer ?
#
loop_
_entity_poly.entity_id
_entity_poly.type
_entity_poly.pdbx_seq_one_letter_code
_entity_poly.pdbx_strand_id
1 'polypeptide(L)'
;MANNLKSKMRKYIIIIITILTFSTSFAQYDWTRGKLYLKNGEVLKGYIKIPTTSIPITPISFGKSKLKYRPELRSRTKKFDQTQVDKVYFGTSNPNLGYYEYIPITRNKMLIFKLIRNGKVKL
;
A
#
# COMPACT_ATOMS: atom_id res chain seq x y z
N MET A 1 -6.35 43.75 30.23
CA MET A 1 -7.23 43.10 29.23
C MET A 1 -6.48 42.51 28.03
N ALA A 2 -5.49 43.21 27.45
CA ALA A 2 -4.73 42.77 26.26
C ALA A 2 -4.00 41.41 26.38
N ASN A 3 -3.44 41.09 27.56
CA ASN A 3 -2.70 39.83 27.78
C ASN A 3 -3.60 38.58 27.69
N ASN A 4 -4.87 38.69 28.11
CA ASN A 4 -5.84 37.59 28.00
C ASN A 4 -6.26 37.34 26.55
N LEU A 5 -6.34 38.39 25.74
CA LEU A 5 -6.64 38.28 24.30
C LEU A 5 -5.47 37.62 23.55
N LYS A 6 -4.23 38.02 23.87
CA LYS A 6 -3.00 37.44 23.30
C LYS A 6 -2.85 35.95 23.67
N SER A 7 -3.19 35.59 24.91
CA SER A 7 -3.21 34.20 25.38
C SER A 7 -4.26 33.35 24.65
N LYS A 8 -5.49 33.86 24.48
CA LYS A 8 -6.54 33.19 23.71
C LYS A 8 -6.14 32.98 22.24
N MET A 9 -5.57 33.99 21.58
CA MET A 9 -5.10 33.88 20.20
C MET A 9 -3.99 32.83 20.03
N ARG A 10 -3.03 32.76 20.97
CA ARG A 10 -1.99 31.73 20.96
C ARG A 10 -2.57 30.32 21.04
N LYS A 11 -3.61 30.10 21.87
CA LYS A 11 -4.29 28.80 21.98
C LYS A 11 -4.95 28.40 20.66
N TYR A 12 -5.64 29.32 19.99
CA TYR A 12 -6.25 29.03 18.68
C TYR A 12 -5.21 28.71 17.61
N ILE A 13 -4.09 29.43 17.58
CA ILE A 13 -2.98 29.15 16.66
C ILE A 13 -2.42 27.74 16.88
N ILE A 14 -2.19 27.36 18.14
CA ILE A 14 -1.71 26.01 18.49
C ILE A 14 -2.72 24.94 18.03
N ILE A 15 -4.01 25.14 18.26
CA ILE A 15 -5.06 24.19 17.84
C ILE A 15 -5.06 24.03 16.31
N ILE A 16 -4.95 25.13 15.56
CA ILE A 16 -4.90 25.10 14.09
C ILE A 16 -3.67 24.33 13.60
N ILE A 17 -2.49 24.57 14.18
CA ILE A 17 -1.26 23.85 13.84
C ILE A 17 -1.39 22.35 14.14
N THR A 18 -1.99 21.99 15.27
CA THR A 18 -2.23 20.59 15.64
C THR A 18 -3.18 19.88 14.67
N ILE A 19 -4.24 20.55 14.20
CA ILE A 19 -5.18 19.97 13.22
C ILE A 19 -4.50 19.80 11.85
N LEU A 20 -3.69 20.78 11.42
CA LEU A 20 -3.01 20.72 10.12
C LEU A 20 -1.95 19.62 10.04
N THR A 21 -1.25 19.34 11.13
CA THR A 21 -0.17 18.34 11.17
C THR A 21 -0.66 16.89 11.20
N PHE A 22 -1.91 16.64 11.60
CA PHE A 22 -2.50 15.28 11.64
C PHE A 22 -2.74 14.66 10.25
N SER A 23 -2.65 15.44 9.17
CA SER A 23 -3.07 15.02 7.83
C SER A 23 -2.00 14.27 7.00
N THR A 24 -0.77 14.12 7.49
CA THR A 24 0.36 13.65 6.66
C THR A 24 0.76 12.18 6.81
N SER A 25 0.09 11.41 7.69
CA SER A 25 0.63 10.11 8.15
C SER A 25 0.06 8.83 7.47
N PHE A 26 -0.45 8.89 6.24
CA PHE A 26 -1.09 7.72 5.58
C PHE A 26 -0.43 7.22 4.28
N ALA A 27 0.89 7.33 4.15
CA ALA A 27 1.63 6.85 2.96
C ALA A 27 2.42 5.56 3.22
N GLN A 28 1.83 4.54 3.86
CA GLN A 28 2.59 3.33 4.23
C GLN A 28 2.93 2.39 3.06
N TYR A 29 2.29 2.53 1.89
CA TYR A 29 2.59 1.72 0.70
C TYR A 29 2.44 2.57 -0.58
N ASP A 30 3.48 3.34 -0.89
CA ASP A 30 3.52 4.12 -2.12
C ASP A 30 3.92 3.26 -3.34
N TRP A 31 3.77 3.83 -4.52
CA TRP A 31 4.12 3.22 -5.80
C TRP A 31 5.58 2.77 -5.81
N THR A 32 5.76 1.46 -5.91
CA THR A 32 7.08 0.85 -5.83
C THR A 32 7.43 0.21 -7.17
N ARG A 33 8.66 0.43 -7.63
CA ARG A 33 9.15 -0.20 -8.87
C ARG A 33 9.34 -1.70 -8.66
N GLY A 34 8.78 -2.50 -9.56
CA GLY A 34 8.77 -3.96 -9.45
C GLY A 34 8.40 -4.66 -10.75
N LYS A 35 8.23 -5.98 -10.64
CA LYS A 35 7.80 -6.87 -11.70
C LYS A 35 6.49 -7.54 -11.29
N LEU A 36 5.50 -7.48 -12.17
CA LEU A 36 4.23 -8.18 -12.04
C LEU A 36 4.23 -9.36 -13.00
N TYR A 37 4.12 -10.57 -12.45
CA TYR A 37 3.99 -11.81 -13.20
C TYR A 37 2.51 -12.15 -13.28
N LEU A 38 2.00 -12.29 -14.49
CA LEU A 38 0.61 -12.66 -14.76
C LEU A 38 0.50 -14.17 -15.02
N LYS A 39 -0.66 -14.75 -14.73
CA LYS A 39 -0.91 -16.19 -14.90
C LYS A 39 -0.86 -16.66 -16.36
N ASN A 40 -0.99 -15.75 -17.33
CA ASN A 40 -0.80 -16.03 -18.74
C ASN A 40 0.68 -16.10 -19.17
N GLY A 41 1.63 -15.92 -18.24
CA GLY A 41 3.06 -15.93 -18.49
C GLY A 41 3.66 -14.55 -18.83
N GLU A 42 2.84 -13.51 -18.96
CA GLU A 42 3.32 -12.15 -19.23
C GLU A 42 4.00 -11.53 -18.00
N VAL A 43 5.09 -10.79 -18.24
CA VAL A 43 5.83 -10.08 -17.18
C VAL A 43 5.84 -8.58 -17.43
N LEU A 44 5.13 -7.85 -16.57
CA LEU A 44 5.01 -6.40 -16.63
C LEU A 44 6.02 -5.74 -15.68
N LYS A 45 6.93 -4.94 -16.23
CA LYS A 45 7.87 -4.12 -15.45
C LYS A 45 7.28 -2.72 -15.28
N GLY A 46 7.33 -2.16 -14.07
CA GLY A 46 6.79 -0.82 -13.83
C GLY A 46 6.60 -0.50 -12.36
N TYR A 47 5.71 0.43 -12.07
CA TYR A 47 5.32 0.81 -10.71
C TYR A 47 4.08 0.04 -10.29
N ILE A 48 4.17 -0.59 -9.13
CA ILE A 48 3.14 -1.41 -8.55
C ILE A 48 2.78 -0.80 -7.20
N LYS A 49 1.48 -0.67 -6.94
CA LYS A 49 0.96 -0.26 -5.65
C LYS A 49 0.11 -1.39 -5.10
N ILE A 50 0.60 -1.99 -4.02
CA ILE A 50 -0.16 -2.96 -3.26
C ILE A 50 -1.34 -2.22 -2.62
N PRO A 51 -2.57 -2.74 -2.77
CA PRO A 51 -3.70 -2.18 -2.04
C PRO A 51 -3.44 -2.31 -0.54
N THR A 52 -3.43 -1.17 0.14
CA THR A 52 -3.48 -1.13 1.60
C THR A 52 -4.85 -1.61 2.02
N THR A 53 -4.98 -2.90 2.27
CA THR A 53 -6.06 -3.36 3.13
C THR A 53 -5.70 -2.96 4.55
N SER A 54 -5.97 -1.69 4.90
CA SER A 54 -6.31 -1.38 6.28
C SER A 54 -7.49 -2.30 6.56
N ILE A 55 -7.28 -3.38 7.30
CA ILE A 55 -8.33 -4.32 7.68
C ILE A 55 -9.41 -3.46 8.34
N PRO A 56 -10.58 -3.16 7.72
CA PRO A 56 -11.68 -2.90 8.59
C PRO A 56 -12.11 -4.29 9.04
N ILE A 57 -12.07 -4.52 10.35
CA ILE A 57 -12.69 -5.67 11.02
C ILE A 57 -14.22 -5.48 10.94
N THR A 58 -14.72 -5.05 9.79
CA THR A 58 -16.13 -4.82 9.51
C THR A 58 -16.54 -5.65 8.30
N PRO A 59 -17.73 -6.29 8.36
CA PRO A 59 -18.21 -7.22 7.34
C PRO A 59 -18.54 -6.57 5.98
N ILE A 60 -18.33 -5.24 5.82
CA ILE A 60 -18.88 -4.45 4.72
C ILE A 60 -17.81 -4.04 3.67
N SER A 61 -16.55 -4.49 3.80
CA SER A 61 -15.56 -4.25 2.74
C SER A 61 -15.71 -5.27 1.60
N PHE A 62 -16.67 -5.00 0.71
CA PHE A 62 -17.04 -5.81 -0.47
C PHE A 62 -16.09 -5.69 -1.67
N GLY A 63 -14.96 -4.99 -1.55
CA GLY A 63 -14.01 -4.84 -2.65
C GLY A 63 -13.03 -6.02 -2.75
N LYS A 64 -13.05 -6.76 -3.87
CA LYS A 64 -11.92 -7.66 -4.22
C LYS A 64 -10.64 -6.83 -4.24
N SER A 65 -9.61 -7.29 -3.53
CA SER A 65 -8.32 -6.60 -3.47
C SER A 65 -7.67 -6.60 -4.86
N LYS A 66 -7.59 -5.43 -5.50
CA LYS A 66 -6.98 -5.27 -6.82
C LYS A 66 -5.62 -4.58 -6.71
N LEU A 67 -4.61 -5.23 -7.26
CA LEU A 67 -3.28 -4.66 -7.45
C LEU A 67 -3.35 -3.53 -8.49
N LYS A 68 -2.72 -2.40 -8.20
CA LYS A 68 -2.59 -1.29 -9.15
C LYS A 68 -1.21 -1.36 -9.82
N TYR A 69 -1.18 -1.18 -11.14
CA TYR A 69 0.03 -1.18 -11.96
C TYR A 69 0.03 0.04 -12.89
N ARG A 70 1.20 0.60 -13.13
CA ARG A 70 1.44 1.58 -14.19
C ARG A 70 2.86 1.42 -14.73
N PRO A 71 3.09 1.47 -16.05
CA PRO A 71 4.44 1.36 -16.60
C PRO A 71 5.37 2.46 -16.07
N GLU A 72 4.86 3.69 -15.98
CA GLU A 72 5.57 4.86 -15.46
C GLU A 72 4.77 5.63 -14.41
N LEU A 73 5.45 6.46 -13.61
CA LEU A 73 4.85 7.21 -12.50
C LEU A 73 3.69 8.13 -12.92
N ARG A 74 3.70 8.65 -14.15
CA ARG A 74 2.64 9.54 -14.68
C ARG A 74 1.64 8.85 -15.61
N SER A 75 1.83 7.56 -15.88
CA SER A 75 1.01 6.81 -16.83
C SER A 75 -0.33 6.36 -16.23
N ARG A 76 -1.29 5.98 -17.09
CA ARG A 76 -2.60 5.48 -16.67
C ARG A 76 -2.45 4.23 -15.81
N THR A 77 -3.26 4.17 -14.75
CA THR A 77 -3.29 3.02 -13.84
C THR A 77 -4.15 1.90 -14.41
N LYS A 78 -3.57 0.69 -14.50
CA LYS A 78 -4.28 -0.57 -14.72
C LYS A 78 -4.48 -1.29 -13.38
N LYS A 79 -5.54 -2.08 -13.27
CA LYS A 79 -5.86 -2.86 -12.08
C LYS A 79 -5.89 -4.34 -12.44
N PHE A 80 -5.27 -5.17 -11.60
CA PHE A 80 -5.23 -6.62 -11.76
C PHE A 80 -5.76 -7.27 -10.49
N ASP A 81 -6.52 -8.36 -10.63
CA ASP A 81 -7.03 -9.13 -9.50
C ASP A 81 -6.36 -10.51 -9.37
N GLN A 82 -6.77 -11.26 -8.35
CA GLN A 82 -6.24 -12.59 -8.03
C GLN A 82 -6.36 -13.62 -9.16
N THR A 83 -7.26 -13.41 -10.14
CA THR A 83 -7.42 -14.33 -11.28
C THR A 83 -6.34 -14.11 -12.32
N GLN A 84 -5.78 -12.91 -12.40
CA GLN A 84 -4.79 -12.50 -13.40
C GLN A 84 -3.36 -12.52 -12.84
N VAL A 85 -3.18 -12.20 -11.56
CA VAL A 85 -1.87 -12.10 -10.93
C VAL A 85 -1.39 -13.48 -10.49
N ASP A 86 -0.17 -13.85 -10.90
CA ASP A 86 0.56 -14.99 -10.35
C ASP A 86 1.36 -14.55 -9.12
N LYS A 87 2.36 -13.68 -9.33
CA LYS A 87 3.19 -13.11 -8.24
C LYS A 87 3.67 -11.71 -8.56
N VAL A 88 4.03 -10.98 -7.51
CA VAL A 88 4.68 -9.67 -7.60
C VAL A 88 6.06 -9.76 -6.97
N TYR A 89 7.04 -9.13 -7.59
CA TYR A 89 8.40 -9.05 -7.07
C TYR A 89 8.86 -7.60 -7.00
N PHE A 90 9.27 -7.17 -5.81
CA PHE A 90 9.94 -5.89 -5.61
C PHE A 90 11.45 -6.12 -5.50
N GLY A 91 12.22 -5.38 -6.30
CA GLY A 91 13.66 -5.56 -6.46
C GLY A 91 14.50 -5.14 -5.24
N THR A 92 15.81 -5.30 -5.38
CA THR A 92 16.84 -5.18 -4.32
C THR A 92 17.06 -3.79 -3.75
N SER A 93 16.56 -2.73 -4.39
CA SER A 93 16.68 -1.36 -3.89
C SER A 93 15.51 -0.94 -2.99
N ASN A 94 14.62 -1.87 -2.61
CA ASN A 94 13.46 -1.57 -1.76
C ASN A 94 13.52 -2.33 -0.43
N PRO A 95 13.21 -1.69 0.71
CA PRO A 95 13.08 -2.39 2.00
C PRO A 95 12.04 -3.53 1.99
N ASN A 96 11.10 -3.50 1.03
CA ASN A 96 10.09 -4.53 0.77
C ASN A 96 10.55 -5.61 -0.23
N LEU A 97 11.85 -5.89 -0.28
CA LEU A 97 12.46 -7.03 -0.97
C LEU A 97 11.65 -8.32 -0.75
N GLY A 98 11.16 -8.93 -1.83
CA GLY A 98 10.49 -10.23 -1.75
C GLY A 98 9.40 -10.46 -2.79
N TYR A 99 8.87 -11.68 -2.74
CA TYR A 99 7.71 -12.10 -3.53
C TYR A 99 6.42 -11.83 -2.77
N TYR A 100 5.38 -11.50 -3.52
CA TYR A 100 4.04 -11.24 -3.00
C TYR A 100 3.04 -12.04 -3.80
N GLU A 101 2.11 -12.70 -3.10
CA GLU A 101 1.13 -13.62 -3.68
C GLU A 101 -0.24 -13.41 -3.02
N TYR A 102 -1.32 -13.75 -3.73
CA TYR A 102 -2.67 -13.74 -3.17
C TYR A 102 -2.88 -14.96 -2.28
N ILE A 103 -3.20 -14.73 -1.01
CA ILE A 103 -3.47 -15.76 0.00
C ILE A 103 -4.95 -15.65 0.41
N PRO A 104 -5.69 -16.78 0.51
CA PRO A 104 -7.04 -16.77 1.04
C PRO A 104 -7.05 -16.41 2.53
N ILE A 105 -7.89 -15.44 2.91
CA ILE A 105 -8.20 -15.13 4.32
C ILE A 105 -9.50 -15.81 4.74
N THR A 106 -10.47 -15.86 3.82
CA THR A 106 -11.72 -16.61 3.97
C THR A 106 -12.02 -17.33 2.66
N ARG A 107 -13.05 -18.19 2.65
CA ARG A 107 -13.45 -18.97 1.46
C ARG A 107 -13.61 -18.13 0.18
N ASN A 108 -14.04 -16.88 0.31
CA ASN A 108 -14.37 -16.01 -0.83
C ASN A 108 -13.46 -14.76 -0.93
N LYS A 109 -12.45 -14.62 -0.05
CA LYS A 109 -11.64 -13.39 0.05
C LYS A 109 -10.15 -13.74 0.04
N MET A 110 -9.42 -13.26 -0.97
CA MET A 110 -7.95 -13.35 -1.01
C MET A 110 -7.34 -11.95 -0.95
N LEU A 111 -6.23 -11.82 -0.21
CA LEU A 111 -5.43 -10.60 -0.13
C LEU A 111 -3.99 -10.89 -0.52
N ILE A 112 -3.29 -9.87 -1.01
CA ILE A 112 -1.88 -10.00 -1.39
C ILE A 112 -0.99 -9.81 -0.15
N PHE A 113 -0.13 -10.78 0.13
CA PHE A 113 0.82 -10.74 1.24
C PHE A 113 2.25 -11.00 0.75
N LYS A 114 3.21 -10.49 1.52
CA LYS A 114 4.63 -10.82 1.34
C LYS A 114 4.83 -12.29 1.71
N LEU A 115 5.42 -13.06 0.80
CA LEU A 115 5.80 -14.43 1.03
C LEU A 115 7.13 -14.46 1.80
N ILE A 116 7.08 -14.92 3.05
CA ILE A 116 8.27 -15.17 3.87
C ILE A 116 8.76 -16.58 3.56
N ARG A 117 9.82 -16.71 2.75
CA ARG A 117 10.51 -18.00 2.56
C ARG A 117 11.70 -18.05 3.50
N ASN A 118 11.60 -18.83 4.57
CA ASN A 118 12.74 -19.18 5.40
C ASN A 118 13.65 -20.11 4.59
N GLY A 119 14.62 -19.55 3.87
CA GLY A 119 15.71 -20.34 3.29
C GLY A 119 16.72 -20.68 4.38
N LYS A 120 17.20 -21.94 4.43
CA LYS A 120 18.47 -22.23 5.10
C LYS A 120 19.55 -21.43 4.37
N VAL A 121 20.07 -20.40 5.02
CA VAL A 121 21.31 -19.74 4.56
C VAL A 121 22.38 -20.83 4.60
N LYS A 122 22.88 -21.25 3.44
CA LYS A 122 24.18 -21.94 3.39
C LYS A 122 25.21 -20.85 3.66
N LEU A 123 25.73 -20.84 4.89
CA LEU A 123 26.98 -20.18 5.23
C LEU A 123 28.12 -20.89 4.50
#